data_AF-A0AAD9PLT2-F1
#
_entry.id   AF-A0AAD9PLT2-F1
#
_cell.length_a   1.000
_cell.length_b   1.000
_cell.length_c   1.000
_cell.angle_alpha   90.00
_cell.angle_beta   90.00
_cell.angle_gamma   90.00
#
_symmetry.space_group_name_H-M   'P 1'
#
loop_
_entity.id
_entity.type
_entity.pdbx_description
1 polymer ?
#
loop_
_entity_poly.entity_id
_entity_poly.type
_entity_poly.pdbx_seq_one_letter_code
_entity_poly.pdbx_strand_id
1 'polypeptide(L)'
;MQLISLKSAIGIYFFLLSTCNSTRIRKKSTIEIQGDIFKGIFHWIPDVYYFCIDIATSLKQESKKLPTQESVIEKIERIDNEEFQKLDKREADEIKDLNSNHTTCEEAAYERDYTFACPAGWNLQPDGSCWGESYKGVCEARQNFKFFTSENKRQTELKCCIFWPRKTAENEKELIMHAAAALHGTISPTDGTILVARQ
;
A
#
# COMPACT_ATOMS: atom_id res chain seq x y z
N MET A 1 -2.58 5.06 85.10
CA MET A 1 -2.37 4.07 84.02
C MET A 1 -3.72 3.79 83.36
N GLN A 2 -4.02 4.43 82.23
CA GLN A 2 -5.22 4.08 81.46
C GLN A 2 -4.85 2.94 80.50
N LEU A 3 -5.40 1.76 80.77
CA LEU A 3 -5.37 0.61 79.88
C LEU A 3 -6.25 0.90 78.66
N ILE A 4 -5.65 1.33 77.56
CA ILE A 4 -6.31 1.34 76.26
C ILE A 4 -6.53 -0.12 75.88
N SER A 5 -7.79 -0.53 75.80
CA SER A 5 -8.21 -1.90 75.45
C SER A 5 -7.52 -2.38 74.17
N LEU A 6 -6.94 -3.58 74.19
CA LEU A 6 -6.26 -4.22 73.05
C LEU A 6 -7.12 -4.25 71.77
N LYS A 7 -8.45 -4.29 71.90
CA LYS A 7 -9.39 -4.24 70.76
C LYS A 7 -9.39 -2.90 70.04
N SER A 8 -9.12 -1.80 70.75
CA SER A 8 -9.04 -0.45 70.18
C SER A 8 -7.73 -0.23 69.43
N ALA A 9 -6.62 -0.79 69.93
CA ALA A 9 -5.32 -0.71 69.27
C ALA A 9 -5.29 -1.46 67.92
N ILE A 10 -5.90 -2.64 67.84
CA ILE A 10 -5.98 -3.43 66.59
C ILE A 10 -6.87 -2.72 65.56
N GLY A 11 -7.98 -2.12 66.00
CA GLY A 11 -8.86 -1.33 65.12
C GLY A 11 -8.17 -0.10 64.54
N ILE A 12 -7.37 0.61 65.35
CA ILE A 12 -6.56 1.75 64.88
C ILE A 12 -5.47 1.27 63.92
N TYR A 13 -4.81 0.14 64.19
CA TYR A 13 -3.79 -0.44 63.29
C TYR A 13 -4.37 -0.79 61.92
N PHE A 14 -5.54 -1.43 61.87
CA PHE A 14 -6.24 -1.73 60.61
C PHE A 14 -6.72 -0.46 59.89
N PHE A 15 -7.19 0.55 60.63
CA PHE A 15 -7.62 1.82 60.05
C PHE A 15 -6.42 2.59 59.46
N LEU A 16 -5.27 2.58 60.13
CA LEU A 16 -4.05 3.23 59.67
C LEU A 16 -3.44 2.50 58.45
N LEU A 17 -3.43 1.16 58.44
CA LEU A 17 -3.09 0.36 57.27
C LEU A 17 -4.05 0.64 56.10
N SER A 18 -5.34 0.79 56.38
CA SER A 18 -6.35 1.17 55.38
C SER A 18 -6.07 2.57 54.81
N THR A 19 -5.68 3.56 55.63
CA THR A 19 -5.34 4.90 55.13
C THR A 19 -4.06 4.92 54.30
N CYS A 20 -3.06 4.08 54.60
CA CYS A 20 -1.87 3.91 53.76
C CYS A 20 -2.23 3.21 52.43
N ASN A 21 -3.24 2.34 52.42
CA ASN A 21 -3.75 1.67 51.22
C ASN A 21 -4.74 2.54 50.41
N SER A 22 -5.33 3.57 51.03
CA SER A 22 -6.34 4.46 50.41
C SER A 22 -5.75 5.72 49.76
N THR A 23 -4.42 5.87 49.72
CA THR A 23 -3.73 6.87 48.88
C THR A 23 -3.96 6.53 47.41
N ARG A 24 -5.11 6.96 46.91
CA ARG A 24 -5.59 6.83 45.54
C ARG A 24 -4.63 7.55 44.61
N ILE A 25 -3.78 6.77 43.93
CA ILE A 25 -2.83 7.22 42.92
C ILE A 25 -3.61 7.86 41.75
N ARG A 26 -3.77 9.19 41.79
CA ARG A 26 -4.18 9.96 40.59
C ARG A 26 -2.91 10.32 39.82
N LYS A 27 -2.88 9.94 38.54
CA LYS A 27 -1.87 10.35 37.55
C LYS A 27 -1.82 11.88 37.44
N LYS A 28 -0.98 12.54 38.25
CA LYS A 28 -0.39 13.83 37.94
C LYS A 28 0.76 14.07 38.92
N SER A 29 1.96 14.22 38.36
CA SER A 29 3.10 15.00 38.86
C SER A 29 3.38 14.98 40.36
N THR A 30 4.55 14.45 40.71
CA THR A 30 5.25 14.69 41.99
C THR A 30 4.62 14.00 43.18
N ILE A 31 5.25 12.92 43.65
CA ILE A 31 5.03 12.39 45.00
C ILE A 31 5.70 13.37 45.97
N GLU A 32 5.09 14.55 46.15
CA GLU A 32 5.27 15.31 47.39
C GLU A 32 4.42 14.58 48.42
N ILE A 33 5.10 13.75 49.21
CA ILE A 33 4.54 13.30 50.49
C ILE A 33 4.27 14.60 51.24
N GLN A 34 3.00 15.02 51.34
CA GLN A 34 2.57 16.09 52.23
C GLN A 34 2.89 15.64 53.66
N GLY A 35 4.15 15.85 54.05
CA GLY A 35 4.72 15.46 55.34
C GLY A 35 4.10 16.20 56.52
N ASP A 36 3.19 17.14 56.27
CA ASP A 36 2.63 18.02 57.29
C ASP A 36 1.29 17.53 57.85
N ILE A 37 0.57 16.63 57.16
CA ILE A 37 -0.65 16.00 57.70
C ILE A 37 -0.30 14.75 58.54
N PHE A 38 0.79 14.04 58.19
CA PHE A 38 1.16 12.78 58.85
C PHE A 38 1.99 12.93 60.13
N LYS A 39 2.69 14.06 60.32
CA LYS A 39 3.51 14.30 61.52
C LYS A 39 2.72 14.38 62.83
N GLY A 40 1.43 14.74 62.77
CA GLY A 40 0.59 14.92 63.98
C GLY A 40 -0.06 13.65 64.51
N ILE A 41 -0.36 12.67 63.64
CA ILE A 41 -1.17 11.48 63.99
C ILE A 41 -0.30 10.23 64.22
N PHE A 42 0.84 10.11 63.54
CA PHE A 42 1.65 8.89 63.51
C PHE A 42 2.86 8.88 64.47
N HIS A 43 2.97 9.82 65.40
CA HIS A 43 4.09 9.88 66.34
C HIS A 43 4.14 8.70 67.34
N TRP A 44 3.10 7.88 67.42
CA TRP A 44 2.96 6.83 68.45
C TRP A 44 3.09 5.39 67.96
N ILE A 45 3.36 5.13 66.67
CA ILE A 45 3.55 3.76 66.14
C ILE A 45 4.68 3.74 65.08
N PRO A 46 5.96 3.62 65.50
CA PRO A 46 7.12 3.63 64.60
C PRO A 46 7.05 2.57 63.49
N ASP A 47 6.55 1.37 63.81
CA ASP A 47 6.56 0.23 62.90
C ASP A 47 5.71 0.45 61.63
N VAL A 48 4.60 1.17 61.75
CA VAL A 48 3.72 1.47 60.60
C VAL A 48 4.32 2.55 59.70
N TYR A 49 5.03 3.52 60.29
CA TYR A 49 5.73 4.57 59.54
C TYR A 49 6.85 3.98 58.67
N TYR A 50 7.69 3.11 59.24
CA TYR A 50 8.75 2.44 58.48
C TYR A 50 8.19 1.51 57.39
N PHE A 51 7.07 0.83 57.64
CA PHE A 51 6.41 -0.02 56.64
C PHE A 51 5.89 0.75 55.42
N CYS A 52 5.24 1.91 55.62
CA CYS A 52 4.75 2.72 54.50
C CYS A 52 5.90 3.36 53.69
N ILE A 53 7.04 3.67 54.33
CA ILE A 53 8.25 4.12 53.61
C ILE A 53 8.80 3.01 52.72
N ASP A 54 8.87 1.78 53.24
CA ASP A 54 9.42 0.62 52.52
C ASP A 54 8.58 0.23 51.29
N ILE A 55 7.25 0.32 51.40
CA ILE A 55 6.37 0.14 50.23
C ILE A 55 6.58 1.27 49.21
N ALA A 56 6.68 2.52 49.66
CA ALA A 56 6.87 3.66 48.77
C ALA A 56 8.23 3.60 48.04
N THR A 57 9.29 3.16 48.71
CA THR A 57 10.61 2.99 48.10
C THR A 57 10.62 1.83 47.10
N SER A 58 9.97 0.72 47.43
CA SER A 58 9.83 -0.45 46.54
C SER A 58 9.03 -0.10 45.27
N LEU A 59 7.89 0.58 45.40
CA LEU A 59 7.10 1.07 44.25
C LEU A 59 7.89 2.05 43.39
N LYS A 60 8.70 2.94 44.00
CA LYS A 60 9.56 3.88 43.27
C LYS A 60 10.67 3.15 42.51
N GLN A 61 11.18 2.05 43.05
CA GLN A 61 12.21 1.26 42.40
C GLN A 61 11.65 0.49 41.20
N GLU A 62 10.46 -0.11 41.31
CA GLU A 62 9.79 -0.77 40.20
C GLU A 62 9.32 0.22 39.13
N SER A 63 8.81 1.39 39.52
CA SER A 63 8.44 2.45 38.58
C SER A 63 9.61 2.93 37.73
N LYS A 64 10.84 2.93 38.26
CA LYS A 64 12.05 3.31 37.52
C LYS A 64 12.48 2.26 36.50
N LYS A 65 12.03 1.01 36.64
CA LYS A 65 12.30 -0.07 35.68
C LYS A 65 11.37 -0.01 34.47
N LEU A 66 10.27 0.73 34.56
CA LEU A 66 9.36 0.90 33.43
C LEU A 66 10.06 1.75 32.35
N PRO A 67 9.95 1.36 31.07
CA PRO A 67 10.51 2.13 29.99
C PRO A 67 9.85 3.52 29.95
N THR A 68 10.66 4.54 29.68
CA THR A 68 10.15 5.90 29.50
C THR A 68 9.48 6.02 28.14
N GLN A 69 8.69 7.07 27.95
CA GLN A 69 8.03 7.33 26.69
C GLN A 69 9.05 7.45 25.54
N GLU A 70 10.20 8.06 25.80
CA GLU A 70 11.29 8.20 24.83
C GLU A 70 11.87 6.84 24.42
N SER A 71 12.11 5.92 25.37
CA SER A 71 12.68 4.61 25.04
C SER A 71 11.70 3.71 24.28
N VAL A 72 10.40 3.91 24.48
CA VAL A 72 9.36 3.23 23.70
C VAL A 72 9.32 3.78 22.28
N ILE A 73 9.36 5.11 22.11
CA ILE A 73 9.37 5.76 20.80
C ILE A 73 10.60 5.34 19.99
N GLU A 74 11.79 5.36 20.58
CA GLU A 74 13.02 4.93 19.91
C GLU A 74 12.93 3.48 19.41
N LYS A 75 12.32 2.59 20.22
CA LYS A 75 12.13 1.19 19.83
C LYS A 75 11.15 1.04 18.67
N ILE A 76 10.09 1.84 18.64
CA ILE A 76 9.12 1.87 17.53
C ILE A 76 9.82 2.37 16.26
N GLU A 77 10.52 3.51 16.34
CA GLU A 77 11.25 4.08 15.20
C GLU A 77 12.26 3.09 14.61
N ARG A 78 12.97 2.35 15.46
CA ARG A 78 13.90 1.30 14.99
C ARG A 78 13.18 0.18 14.25
N ILE A 79 12.09 -0.34 14.81
CA ILE A 79 11.32 -1.43 14.18
C ILE A 79 10.74 -0.96 12.84
N ASP A 80 10.15 0.23 12.82
CA ASP A 80 9.57 0.82 11.62
C ASP A 80 10.64 0.95 10.53
N ASN A 81 11.81 1.50 10.85
CA ASN A 81 12.93 1.63 9.91
C ASN A 81 13.42 0.27 9.39
N GLU A 82 13.55 -0.74 10.24
CA GLU A 82 13.97 -2.09 9.84
C GLU A 82 12.95 -2.74 8.89
N GLU A 83 11.64 -2.58 9.14
CA GLU A 83 10.60 -3.10 8.26
C GLU A 83 10.52 -2.34 6.93
N PHE A 84 10.65 -1.01 6.95
CA PHE A 84 10.72 -0.21 5.72
C PHE A 84 11.90 -0.63 4.85
N GLN A 85 13.09 -0.82 5.42
CA GLN A 85 14.26 -1.30 4.66
C GLN A 85 14.03 -2.68 4.04
N LYS A 86 13.33 -3.58 4.73
CA LYS A 86 12.99 -4.90 4.16
C LYS A 86 11.99 -4.77 3.00
N LEU A 87 11.03 -3.85 3.10
CA LEU A 87 10.06 -3.57 2.06
C LEU A 87 10.74 -3.01 0.81
N ASP A 88 11.57 -1.98 0.96
CA ASP A 88 12.31 -1.34 -0.14
C ASP A 88 13.18 -2.36 -0.89
N LYS A 89 13.84 -3.26 -0.15
CA LYS A 89 14.63 -4.34 -0.74
C LYS A 89 13.77 -5.30 -1.55
N ARG A 90 12.60 -5.72 -1.03
CA ARG A 90 11.68 -6.61 -1.76
C ARG A 90 11.15 -5.95 -3.03
N GLU A 91 10.78 -4.68 -2.98
CA GLU A 91 10.34 -3.92 -4.15
C GLU A 91 11.45 -3.86 -5.21
N ALA A 92 12.69 -3.56 -4.79
CA ALA A 92 13.83 -3.53 -5.71
C ALA A 92 14.12 -4.89 -6.35
N ASP A 93 14.03 -5.98 -5.58
CA ASP A 93 14.20 -7.34 -6.08
C ASP A 93 13.08 -7.71 -7.07
N GLU A 94 11.81 -7.36 -6.78
CA GLU A 94 10.67 -7.59 -7.68
C GLU A 94 10.80 -6.80 -8.99
N ILE A 95 11.20 -5.52 -8.93
CA ILE A 95 11.46 -4.69 -10.11
C ILE A 95 12.59 -5.29 -10.95
N LYS A 96 13.64 -5.78 -10.30
CA LYS A 96 14.77 -6.43 -10.98
C LYS A 96 14.33 -7.70 -11.71
N ASP A 97 13.54 -8.54 -11.05
CA ASP A 97 13.01 -9.77 -11.64
C ASP A 97 12.05 -9.48 -12.81
N LEU A 98 11.15 -8.49 -12.66
CA LEU A 98 10.28 -8.01 -13.73
C LEU A 98 11.07 -7.49 -14.94
N ASN A 99 12.15 -6.73 -14.71
CA ASN A 99 12.99 -6.21 -15.78
C ASN A 99 13.84 -7.31 -16.45
N SER A 100 14.24 -8.34 -15.72
CA SER A 100 14.98 -9.48 -16.29
C SER A 100 14.10 -10.38 -17.18
N ASN A 101 12.80 -10.45 -16.90
CA ASN A 101 11.83 -11.18 -17.72
C ASN A 101 11.25 -10.36 -18.88
N HIS A 102 11.53 -9.05 -18.92
CA HIS A 102 11.24 -8.26 -20.10
C HIS A 102 12.25 -8.59 -21.19
N THR A 103 11.89 -9.52 -22.06
CA THR A 103 12.53 -9.66 -23.36
C THR A 103 12.29 -8.33 -24.09
N THR A 104 13.25 -7.41 -24.03
CA THR A 104 13.21 -6.19 -24.84
C THR A 104 13.11 -6.63 -26.29
N CYS A 105 11.93 -6.41 -26.87
CA CYS A 105 11.66 -6.84 -28.23
C CYS A 105 12.56 -6.05 -29.16
N GLU A 106 13.16 -6.73 -30.14
CA GLU A 106 14.06 -6.09 -31.08
C GLU A 106 13.32 -4.99 -31.86
N GLU A 107 13.89 -3.79 -31.85
CA GLU A 107 13.37 -2.70 -32.67
C GLU A 107 13.60 -3.06 -34.13
N ALA A 108 12.53 -3.16 -34.89
CA ALA A 108 12.64 -3.70 -36.23
C ALA A 108 13.22 -2.69 -37.22
N ALA A 109 13.97 -3.21 -38.19
CA ALA A 109 14.71 -2.45 -39.19
C ALA A 109 13.85 -1.69 -40.24
N TYR A 110 12.55 -1.50 -40.02
CA TYR A 110 11.64 -0.86 -41.00
C TYR A 110 10.55 -0.01 -40.33
N GLU A 111 10.09 1.03 -41.04
CA GLU A 111 9.04 1.93 -40.55
C GLU A 111 7.68 1.22 -40.46
N ARG A 112 6.99 1.44 -39.33
CA ARG A 112 5.70 0.85 -39.00
C ARG A 112 4.54 1.69 -39.49
N ASP A 113 3.46 1.00 -39.87
CA ASP A 113 2.20 1.61 -40.20
C ASP A 113 1.23 1.55 -39.01
N TYR A 114 1.26 2.62 -38.21
CA TYR A 114 0.38 2.76 -37.04
C TYR A 114 -1.05 3.22 -37.40
N THR A 115 -1.37 3.38 -38.68
CA THR A 115 -2.75 3.67 -39.12
C THR A 115 -3.67 2.46 -38.90
N PHE A 116 -3.12 1.25 -38.92
CA PHE A 116 -3.86 0.03 -38.63
C PHE A 116 -4.38 -0.01 -37.19
N ALA A 117 -5.63 -0.47 -37.05
CA ALA A 117 -6.29 -0.60 -35.75
C ALA A 117 -5.63 -1.67 -34.87
N CYS A 118 -5.21 -2.79 -35.48
CA CYS A 118 -4.61 -3.93 -34.79
C CYS A 118 -3.18 -4.21 -35.27
N PRO A 119 -2.35 -4.85 -34.42
CA PRO A 119 -1.06 -5.40 -34.83
C PRO A 119 -1.21 -6.45 -35.96
N ALA A 120 -0.11 -6.73 -36.65
CA ALA A 120 -0.08 -7.73 -37.70
C ALA A 120 -0.43 -9.13 -37.15
N GLY A 121 -1.36 -9.82 -37.81
CA GLY A 121 -1.84 -11.15 -37.40
C GLY A 121 -2.84 -11.15 -36.24
N TRP A 122 -3.32 -9.98 -35.81
CA TRP A 122 -4.36 -9.86 -34.79
C TRP A 122 -5.71 -9.56 -35.44
N ASN A 123 -6.77 -10.17 -34.90
CA ASN A 123 -8.12 -10.00 -35.41
C ASN A 123 -8.82 -8.83 -34.70
N LEU A 124 -9.39 -7.90 -35.48
CA LEU A 124 -10.24 -6.83 -34.95
C LEU A 124 -11.61 -7.39 -34.60
N GLN A 125 -12.01 -7.19 -33.35
CA GLN A 125 -13.28 -7.64 -32.79
C GLN A 125 -14.37 -6.57 -32.93
N PRO A 126 -15.66 -6.97 -32.83
CA PRO A 126 -16.78 -6.03 -32.97
C PRO A 126 -16.81 -4.91 -31.92
N ASP A 127 -16.22 -5.13 -30.75
CA ASP A 127 -16.08 -4.14 -29.68
C ASP A 127 -14.93 -3.13 -29.92
N GLY A 128 -14.18 -3.30 -31.01
CA GLY A 128 -13.00 -2.51 -31.34
C GLY A 128 -11.74 -2.96 -30.61
N SER A 129 -11.76 -4.10 -29.91
CA SER A 129 -10.56 -4.74 -29.37
C SER A 129 -9.85 -5.58 -30.43
N CYS A 130 -8.56 -5.81 -30.24
CA CYS A 130 -7.74 -6.67 -31.08
C CYS A 130 -7.44 -7.95 -30.32
N TRP A 131 -7.57 -9.11 -30.96
CA TRP A 131 -7.28 -10.41 -30.37
C TRP A 131 -6.20 -11.14 -31.17
N GLY A 132 -5.06 -11.39 -30.52
CA GLY A 132 -4.01 -12.28 -31.01
C GLY A 132 -4.25 -13.70 -30.51
N GLU A 133 -4.99 -14.52 -31.26
CA GLU A 133 -5.30 -15.91 -30.87
C GLU A 133 -4.03 -16.77 -30.67
N SER A 134 -2.99 -16.49 -31.46
CA SER A 134 -1.69 -17.17 -31.39
C SER A 134 -0.64 -16.44 -30.54
N TYR A 135 -1.02 -15.35 -29.85
CA TYR A 135 -0.08 -14.55 -29.08
C TYR A 135 0.27 -15.22 -27.74
N LYS A 136 1.56 -15.44 -27.51
CA LYS A 136 2.13 -16.04 -26.29
C LYS A 136 3.13 -15.11 -25.59
N GLY A 137 3.03 -13.80 -25.85
CA GLY A 137 3.94 -12.83 -25.26
C GLY A 137 3.56 -12.46 -23.83
N VAL A 138 4.24 -11.45 -23.31
CA VAL A 138 4.15 -11.01 -21.90
C VAL A 138 2.87 -10.26 -21.56
N CYS A 139 2.17 -9.69 -22.54
CA CYS A 139 0.96 -8.91 -22.32
C CYS A 139 -0.31 -9.75 -22.48
N GLU A 140 -1.47 -9.12 -22.34
CA GLU A 140 -2.75 -9.77 -22.62
C GLU A 140 -2.93 -10.01 -24.12
N ALA A 141 -3.50 -11.16 -24.50
CA ALA A 141 -3.78 -11.50 -25.90
C ALA A 141 -4.95 -10.70 -26.50
N ARG A 142 -5.76 -10.01 -25.69
CA ARG A 142 -6.85 -9.15 -26.12
C ARG A 142 -6.64 -7.74 -25.58
N GLN A 143 -6.53 -6.75 -26.45
CA GLN A 143 -6.24 -5.36 -26.06
C GLN A 143 -6.96 -4.36 -26.96
N ASN A 144 -7.24 -3.16 -26.48
CA ASN A 144 -7.89 -2.10 -27.26
C ASN A 144 -6.93 -0.95 -27.55
N PHE A 145 -6.73 -0.64 -28.84
CA PHE A 145 -5.83 0.42 -29.31
C PHE A 145 -6.54 1.62 -29.93
N LYS A 146 -7.87 1.73 -29.77
CA LYS A 146 -8.71 2.76 -30.40
C LYS A 146 -8.28 4.18 -30.07
N PHE A 147 -7.84 4.42 -28.83
CA PHE A 147 -7.44 5.74 -28.34
C PHE A 147 -5.92 5.94 -28.28
N PHE A 148 -5.15 5.03 -28.90
CA PHE A 148 -3.70 5.07 -28.81
C PHE A 148 -3.14 5.94 -29.93
N THR A 149 -2.26 6.86 -29.56
CA THR A 149 -1.42 7.60 -30.51
C THR A 149 -0.38 6.65 -31.13
N SER A 150 0.25 7.07 -32.22
CA SER A 150 1.34 6.32 -32.85
C SER A 150 2.48 6.01 -31.85
N GLU A 151 2.82 6.97 -31.00
CA GLU A 151 3.83 6.77 -29.96
C GLU A 151 3.39 5.72 -28.93
N ASN A 152 2.13 5.78 -28.47
CA ASN A 152 1.60 4.78 -27.53
C ASN A 152 1.60 3.38 -28.16
N LYS A 153 1.27 3.26 -29.45
CA LYS A 153 1.35 2.00 -30.19
C LYS A 153 2.78 1.49 -30.27
N ARG A 154 3.77 2.36 -30.56
CA ARG A 154 5.20 2.02 -30.56
C ARG A 154 5.69 1.53 -29.19
N GLN A 155 5.33 2.23 -28.13
CA GLN A 155 5.68 1.81 -26.76
C GLN A 155 5.06 0.45 -26.41
N THR A 156 3.82 0.21 -26.85
CA THR A 156 3.15 -1.09 -26.66
C THR A 156 3.83 -2.20 -27.47
N GLU A 157 4.26 -1.92 -28.69
CA GLU A 157 5.03 -2.86 -29.53
C GLU A 157 6.30 -3.33 -28.83
N LEU A 158 7.08 -2.40 -28.28
CA LEU A 158 8.32 -2.69 -27.56
C LEU A 158 8.08 -3.38 -26.21
N LYS A 159 6.96 -3.07 -25.54
CA LYS A 159 6.61 -3.67 -24.24
C LYS A 159 6.02 -5.08 -24.37
N CYS A 160 5.24 -5.30 -25.42
CA CYS A 160 4.44 -6.52 -25.59
C CYS A 160 4.98 -7.45 -26.67
N CYS A 161 6.02 -7.09 -27.41
CA CYS A 161 6.51 -7.85 -28.58
C CYS A 161 5.41 -8.13 -29.59
N ILE A 162 4.60 -7.11 -29.87
CA ILE A 162 3.56 -7.13 -30.90
C ILE A 162 3.98 -6.17 -32.02
N PHE A 163 3.86 -6.58 -33.27
CA PHE A 163 4.39 -5.79 -34.38
C PHE A 163 3.27 -5.24 -35.24
N TRP A 164 3.32 -3.95 -35.56
CA TRP A 164 2.40 -3.36 -36.54
C TRP A 164 2.83 -3.68 -37.97
N PRO A 165 1.91 -3.66 -38.95
CA PRO A 165 2.24 -3.85 -40.35
C PRO A 165 3.33 -2.87 -40.83
N ARG A 166 4.09 -3.28 -41.84
CA ARG A 166 5.09 -2.41 -42.49
C ARG A 166 4.37 -1.29 -43.24
N LYS A 167 4.91 -0.06 -43.14
CA LYS A 167 4.51 1.05 -44.00
C LYS A 167 5.10 0.81 -45.40
N THR A 168 4.32 0.24 -46.30
CA THR A 168 4.69 0.06 -47.72
C THR A 168 3.86 1.01 -48.59
N ALA A 169 4.36 1.35 -49.78
CA ALA A 169 3.57 2.03 -50.81
C ALA A 169 2.44 1.15 -51.39
N GLU A 170 2.34 -0.12 -50.99
CA GLU A 170 1.32 -1.07 -51.43
C GLU A 170 0.06 -1.01 -50.54
N ASN A 171 0.20 -0.73 -49.25
CA ASN A 171 -0.94 -0.54 -48.34
C ASN A 171 -1.83 0.65 -48.77
N GLU A 172 -1.22 1.66 -49.38
CA GLU A 172 -1.92 2.80 -49.96
C GLU A 172 -2.81 2.36 -51.15
N LYS A 173 -2.37 1.35 -51.93
CA LYS A 173 -3.15 0.78 -53.04
C LYS A 173 -4.29 -0.11 -52.55
N GLU A 174 -4.11 -0.87 -51.47
CA GLU A 174 -5.17 -1.69 -50.87
C GLU A 174 -6.29 -0.83 -50.30
N LEU A 175 -5.94 0.30 -49.64
CA LEU A 175 -6.90 1.30 -49.19
C LEU A 175 -7.66 1.95 -50.37
N ILE A 176 -6.95 2.26 -51.46
CA ILE A 176 -7.57 2.79 -52.69
C ILE A 176 -8.47 1.74 -53.36
N MET A 177 -8.12 0.45 -53.32
CA MET A 177 -8.91 -0.64 -53.92
C MET A 177 -10.22 -0.88 -53.16
N HIS A 178 -10.18 -0.88 -51.82
CA HIS A 178 -11.37 -0.97 -50.98
C HIS A 178 -12.26 0.28 -51.06
N ALA A 179 -11.66 1.48 -51.16
CA ALA A 179 -12.42 2.71 -51.38
C ALA A 179 -13.05 2.77 -52.78
N ALA A 180 -12.36 2.28 -53.82
CA ALA A 180 -12.88 2.19 -55.18
C ALA A 180 -14.07 1.22 -55.29
N ALA A 181 -14.02 0.08 -54.56
CA ALA A 181 -15.13 -0.87 -54.53
C ALA A 181 -16.43 -0.28 -53.93
N ALA A 182 -16.32 0.71 -53.04
CA ALA A 182 -17.47 1.41 -52.46
C ALA A 182 -18.04 2.53 -53.37
N LEU A 183 -17.31 2.99 -54.38
CA LEU A 183 -17.66 4.17 -55.19
C LEU A 183 -18.14 3.89 -56.62
N HIS A 184 -18.10 2.64 -57.09
CA HIS A 184 -18.49 2.33 -58.47
C HIS A 184 -19.79 1.52 -58.52
N GLY A 185 -20.91 2.23 -58.74
CA GLY A 185 -22.09 1.61 -59.32
C GLY A 185 -21.74 1.11 -60.73
N THR A 186 -22.06 -0.15 -61.03
CA THR A 186 -21.80 -0.75 -62.34
C THR A 186 -22.93 -0.38 -63.30
N ILE A 187 -22.58 0.03 -64.53
CA ILE A 187 -23.58 0.30 -65.58
C ILE A 187 -23.85 -0.99 -66.34
N SER A 188 -25.12 -1.39 -66.44
CA SER A 188 -25.53 -2.57 -67.19
C SER A 188 -25.25 -2.37 -68.70
N PRO A 189 -24.53 -3.30 -69.36
CA PRO A 189 -24.10 -3.12 -70.76
C PRO A 189 -25.25 -3.19 -71.79
N THR A 190 -26.42 -3.68 -71.39
CA THR A 190 -27.53 -3.94 -72.33
C THR A 190 -28.54 -2.80 -72.40
N ASP A 191 -28.70 -2.04 -71.33
CA ASP A 191 -29.72 -1.00 -71.18
C ASP A 191 -29.19 0.30 -70.56
N GLY A 192 -27.91 0.35 -70.18
CA GLY A 192 -27.28 1.55 -69.62
C GLY A 192 -27.75 1.91 -68.20
N THR A 193 -28.45 1.00 -67.52
CA THR A 193 -28.98 1.25 -66.19
C THR A 193 -27.87 1.22 -65.15
N ILE A 194 -27.82 2.23 -64.26
CA ILE A 194 -26.84 2.30 -63.17
C ILE A 194 -27.29 1.37 -62.04
N LEU A 195 -26.53 0.28 -61.82
CA LEU A 195 -26.69 -0.60 -60.66
C LEU A 195 -25.95 0.02 -59.48
N VAL A 196 -26.67 0.70 -58.60
CA VAL A 196 -26.11 1.20 -57.35
C VAL A 196 -25.80 0.01 -56.45
N ALA A 197 -24.61 -0.04 -55.86
CA ALA A 197 -24.24 -1.07 -54.89
C ALA A 197 -25.25 -1.08 -53.74
N ARG A 198 -25.97 -2.19 -53.54
CA ARG A 198 -26.84 -2.36 -52.37
C ARG A 198 -25.96 -2.45 -51.11
N GLN A 199 -26.28 -1.62 -50.13
CA GLN A 199 -25.78 -1.73 -48.75
C GLN A 199 -26.27 -3.04 -48.11
#